data_AF-A0A956IPN6-F1
#
_entry.id   AF-A0A956IPN6-F1
#
_cell.length_a   1.000
_cell.length_b   1.000
_cell.length_c   1.000
_cell.angle_alpha   90.00
_cell.angle_beta   90.00
_cell.angle_gamma   90.00
#
_symmetry.space_group_name_H-M   'P 1'
#
loop_
_entity.id
_entity.type
_entity.pdbx_description
1 polymer ?
#
loop_
_entity_poly.entity_id
_entity_poly.type
_entity_poly.pdbx_seq_one_letter_code
_entity_poly.pdbx_strand_id
1 'polypeptide(L)'
;MATTLAGGAAALASCETFDPPPKASIAGAQGTFLEGSPGDPLVLRFDEAFQKKSLRFKVVRGDKALDIDPEGNLPDEDGYCVAQRDRGQCSGEAPAPCCKNEGLVQLASYDGATGKAEGASVEVAEQAVTIRFDDSPKIAVPYLVVVESGLEGLEGNTTLVRQRLEFTYRAFLPGPSSLPTGPYFFLFDIAPPPLQQQLRLYAWLNVDAQQGTWEGLFTDGNRTTALNDRPGCPADCAPNACQLFPAPACVKPSTNMGSIDEFQDFIPIKDRPVGYTFLGAGYTADLPDGTTGIGTPPFPIDIVIGSGNGVRITAVDTVIIGQISQDNSGRWRGSGSATIAKVQVNSIGEEPTTGTLSFMSLFPEEAAEVESYGEPIYKPGEVDPTAE
;
A
#
# COMPACT_ATOMS: atom_id res chain seq x y z
N MET A 1 48.09 -4.29 72.40
CA MET A 1 47.72 -3.46 71.24
C MET A 1 46.77 -4.27 70.39
N ALA A 2 45.48 -3.95 70.45
CA ALA A 2 44.44 -4.55 69.62
C ALA A 2 43.86 -3.42 68.77
N THR A 3 44.06 -3.49 67.46
CA THR A 3 43.62 -2.46 66.51
C THR A 3 42.31 -2.93 65.89
N THR A 4 41.22 -2.27 66.25
CA THR A 4 39.88 -2.49 65.71
C THR A 4 39.77 -1.79 64.35
N LEU A 5 39.56 -2.55 63.27
CA LEU A 5 39.27 -2.01 61.94
C LEU A 5 37.77 -1.75 61.82
N ALA A 6 37.41 -0.48 61.63
CA ALA A 6 36.04 -0.04 61.36
C ALA A 6 35.63 -0.42 59.93
N GLY A 7 34.58 -1.23 59.80
CA GLY A 7 33.94 -1.54 58.51
C GLY A 7 33.15 -0.33 58.01
N GLY A 8 33.61 0.26 56.91
CA GLY A 8 32.86 1.27 56.17
C GLY A 8 31.73 0.63 55.39
N ALA A 9 30.49 0.97 55.73
CA ALA A 9 29.32 0.68 54.92
C ALA A 9 29.40 1.49 53.62
N ALA A 10 29.69 0.82 52.51
CA ALA A 10 29.53 1.40 51.18
C ALA A 10 28.03 1.53 50.90
N ALA A 11 27.53 2.77 50.88
CA ALA A 11 26.20 3.07 50.36
C ALA A 11 26.21 2.77 48.86
N LEU A 12 25.59 1.65 48.47
CA LEU A 12 25.25 1.39 47.08
C LEU A 12 24.22 2.44 46.67
N ALA A 13 24.66 3.43 45.89
CA ALA A 13 23.75 4.32 45.18
C ALA A 13 22.89 3.44 44.27
N SER A 14 21.61 3.26 44.60
CA SER A 14 20.68 2.58 43.71
C SER A 14 20.54 3.46 42.47
N CYS A 15 21.00 2.99 41.33
CA CYS A 15 20.65 3.59 40.06
C CYS A 15 19.12 3.58 39.98
N GLU A 16 18.50 4.76 39.92
CA GLU A 16 17.08 4.88 39.58
C GLU A 16 16.90 4.15 38.25
N THR A 17 16.17 3.03 38.30
CA THR A 17 15.87 2.27 37.09
C THR A 17 14.69 2.99 36.47
N PHE A 18 14.94 3.64 35.33
CA PHE A 18 13.89 4.29 34.56
C PHE A 18 12.93 3.23 34.04
N ASP A 19 11.68 3.28 34.49
CA ASP A 19 10.61 2.43 34.00
C ASP A 19 9.83 3.17 32.89
N PRO A 20 9.93 2.74 31.61
CA PRO A 20 9.23 3.39 30.51
C PRO A 20 7.72 3.09 30.56
N PRO A 21 6.87 3.91 29.91
CA PRO A 21 5.45 3.60 29.77
C PRO A 21 5.20 2.44 28.79
N PRO A 22 3.99 1.83 28.78
CA PRO A 22 3.71 0.65 27.98
C PRO A 22 3.83 0.91 26.48
N LYS A 23 4.47 -0.02 25.76
CA LYS A 23 4.64 0.03 24.30
C LYS A 23 3.83 -1.05 23.61
N ALA A 24 3.01 -0.62 22.66
CA ALA A 24 2.18 -1.49 21.85
C ALA A 24 2.94 -2.00 20.62
N SER A 25 2.60 -3.22 20.19
CA SER A 25 3.04 -3.86 18.97
C SER A 25 1.93 -4.76 18.42
N ILE A 26 1.97 -5.09 17.13
CA ILE A 26 0.99 -6.01 16.53
C ILE A 26 1.57 -7.43 16.55
N ALA A 27 0.86 -8.38 17.15
CA ALA A 27 1.30 -9.77 17.20
C ALA A 27 1.30 -10.39 15.81
N GLY A 28 2.38 -11.08 15.44
CA GLY A 28 2.51 -11.73 14.14
C GLY A 28 2.79 -10.75 12.99
N ALA A 29 3.00 -9.47 13.26
CA ALA A 29 3.44 -8.53 12.25
C ALA A 29 4.93 -8.71 11.91
N GLN A 30 5.26 -8.71 10.63
CA GLN A 30 6.62 -8.63 10.10
C GLN A 30 6.77 -7.29 9.35
N GLY A 31 7.36 -6.30 10.00
CA GLY A 31 7.31 -4.91 9.53
C GLY A 31 5.87 -4.39 9.55
N THR A 32 5.37 -3.92 8.41
CA THR A 32 3.99 -3.45 8.23
C THR A 32 3.04 -4.55 7.72
N PHE A 33 3.46 -5.83 7.68
CA PHE A 33 2.63 -6.92 7.17
C PHE A 33 2.12 -7.83 8.28
N LEU A 34 0.84 -8.17 8.24
CA LEU A 34 0.23 -9.17 9.10
C LEU A 34 -0.04 -10.45 8.29
N GLU A 35 0.44 -11.60 8.79
CA GLU A 35 0.34 -12.91 8.11
C GLU A 35 -1.04 -13.59 8.21
N GLY A 36 -1.98 -13.01 8.96
CA GLY A 36 -3.34 -13.53 9.10
C GLY A 36 -4.26 -13.20 7.93
N SER A 37 -5.39 -13.89 7.86
CA SER A 37 -6.50 -13.50 6.98
C SER A 37 -7.19 -12.25 7.56
N PRO A 38 -7.82 -11.38 6.74
CA PRO A 38 -8.54 -10.22 7.28
C PRO A 38 -9.72 -10.56 8.22
N GLY A 39 -10.25 -11.78 8.15
CA GLY A 39 -11.24 -12.27 9.11
C GLY A 39 -10.64 -12.72 10.44
N ASP A 40 -9.32 -12.88 10.52
CA ASP A 40 -8.63 -13.26 11.74
C ASP A 40 -8.56 -12.09 12.73
N PRO A 41 -8.49 -12.35 14.04
CA PRO A 41 -8.44 -11.30 15.04
C PRO A 41 -7.12 -10.54 14.99
N LEU A 42 -7.18 -9.21 15.04
CA LEU A 42 -6.01 -8.36 15.25
C LEU A 42 -5.64 -8.38 16.73
N VAL A 43 -4.39 -8.73 17.05
CA VAL A 43 -3.91 -8.79 18.44
C VAL A 43 -2.84 -7.72 18.67
N LEU A 44 -3.14 -6.77 19.56
CA LEU A 44 -2.14 -5.84 20.08
C LEU A 44 -1.47 -6.47 21.30
N ARG A 45 -0.14 -6.41 21.35
CA ARG A 45 0.68 -6.82 22.50
C ARG A 45 1.35 -5.62 23.12
N PHE A 46 1.41 -5.62 24.44
CA PHE A 46 2.11 -4.62 25.24
C PHE A 46 3.30 -5.28 25.92
N ASP A 47 4.43 -4.56 26.00
CA ASP A 47 5.65 -5.05 26.65
C ASP A 47 5.53 -5.17 28.18
N GLU A 48 4.61 -4.42 28.78
CA GLU A 48 4.23 -4.49 30.18
C GLU A 48 2.71 -4.45 30.40
N ALA A 49 2.27 -4.68 31.63
CA ALA A 49 0.85 -4.66 31.99
C ALA A 49 0.34 -3.22 32.11
N PHE A 50 -0.90 -2.98 31.69
CA PHE A 50 -1.50 -1.65 31.67
C PHE A 50 -2.86 -1.60 32.38
N GLN A 51 -3.26 -0.39 32.79
CA GLN A 51 -4.57 -0.15 33.34
C GLN A 51 -5.63 -0.16 32.24
N LYS A 52 -6.54 -1.15 32.27
CA LYS A 52 -7.57 -1.30 31.22
C LYS A 52 -8.41 -0.04 30.96
N LYS A 53 -8.59 0.81 31.98
CA LYS A 53 -9.37 2.07 31.89
C LYS A 53 -8.66 3.19 31.15
N SER A 54 -7.33 3.15 31.07
CA SER A 54 -6.52 4.16 30.37
C SER A 54 -6.32 3.83 28.89
N LEU A 55 -6.57 2.57 28.48
CA LEU A 55 -6.47 2.15 27.09
C LEU A 55 -7.54 2.83 26.22
N ARG A 56 -7.11 3.55 25.20
CA ARG A 56 -7.92 4.05 24.11
C ARG A 56 -7.22 3.79 22.80
N PHE A 57 -7.94 3.24 21.82
CA PHE A 57 -7.38 3.07 20.49
C PHE A 57 -8.43 3.21 19.40
N LYS A 58 -7.95 3.46 18.19
CA LYS A 58 -8.73 3.36 16.95
C LYS A 58 -7.94 2.63 15.86
N VAL A 59 -8.65 1.91 15.01
CA VAL A 59 -8.11 1.32 13.78
C VAL A 59 -8.69 2.10 12.62
N VAL A 60 -7.82 2.66 11.78
CA VAL A 60 -8.21 3.56 10.70
C VAL A 60 -7.60 3.12 9.37
N ARG A 61 -8.26 3.42 8.27
CA ARG A 61 -7.76 3.17 6.91
C ARG A 61 -6.61 4.14 6.58
N GLY A 62 -5.48 3.57 6.19
CA GLY A 62 -4.19 4.23 5.97
C GLY A 62 -4.12 5.09 4.71
N ASP A 63 -4.89 4.80 3.66
CA ASP A 63 -4.88 5.60 2.43
C ASP A 63 -5.36 7.05 2.62
N LYS A 64 -6.06 7.34 3.73
CA LYS A 64 -6.38 8.69 4.20
C LYS A 64 -5.62 9.09 5.46
N ALA A 65 -5.17 8.12 6.26
CA ALA A 65 -4.37 8.40 7.47
C ALA A 65 -2.90 8.67 7.19
N LEU A 66 -2.37 8.26 6.03
CA LEU A 66 -0.98 8.46 5.66
C LEU A 66 -0.71 9.81 4.99
N ASP A 67 -1.73 10.65 4.83
CA ASP A 67 -1.55 12.08 4.52
C ASP A 67 -1.07 12.81 5.79
N ILE A 68 0.05 12.32 6.30
CA ILE A 68 0.76 12.85 7.45
C ILE A 68 1.39 14.16 6.99
N ASP A 69 1.17 15.23 7.75
CA ASP A 69 1.77 16.51 7.42
C ASP A 69 3.31 16.43 7.45
N PRO A 70 4.04 17.43 6.91
CA PRO A 70 5.51 17.43 6.94
C PRO A 70 6.12 17.30 8.34
N GLU A 71 5.36 17.64 9.38
CA GLU A 71 5.71 17.54 10.78
C GLU A 71 5.43 16.16 11.40
N GLY A 72 4.83 15.25 10.65
CA GLY A 72 4.53 13.92 11.12
C GLY A 72 3.17 13.80 11.81
N ASN A 73 2.26 14.76 11.71
CA ASN A 73 0.97 14.74 12.39
C ASN A 73 -0.13 14.11 11.55
N LEU A 74 -1.07 13.42 12.21
CA LEU A 74 -2.27 12.90 11.55
C LEU A 74 -3.31 14.00 11.33
N PRO A 75 -4.25 13.83 10.38
CA PRO A 75 -5.26 14.85 10.10
C PRO A 75 -6.12 15.26 11.32
N ASP A 76 -6.21 14.38 12.32
CA ASP A 76 -6.92 14.65 13.58
C ASP A 76 -6.07 15.31 14.68
N GLU A 77 -4.76 15.47 14.45
CA GLU A 77 -3.80 16.09 15.38
C GLU A 77 -3.54 17.56 15.06
N ASP A 78 -3.83 18.00 13.83
CA ASP A 78 -3.66 19.38 13.45
C ASP A 78 -4.67 20.27 14.20
N GLY A 79 -4.16 21.04 15.17
CA GLY A 79 -4.94 22.00 15.96
C GLY A 79 -5.65 23.05 15.09
N TYR A 80 -5.18 23.29 13.87
CA TYR A 80 -5.87 24.13 12.90
C TYR A 80 -7.21 23.53 12.45
N CYS A 81 -7.25 22.21 12.24
CA CYS A 81 -8.46 21.48 11.84
C CYS A 81 -9.50 21.47 12.97
N VAL A 82 -9.07 21.25 14.22
CA VAL A 82 -9.94 21.30 15.40
C VAL A 82 -10.53 22.70 15.58
N ALA A 83 -9.71 23.75 15.49
CA ALA A 83 -10.15 25.13 15.67
C ALA A 83 -11.12 25.61 14.57
N GLN A 84 -10.96 25.17 13.33
CA GLN A 84 -11.85 25.49 12.21
C GLN A 84 -13.23 24.82 12.38
N ARG A 85 -13.26 23.55 12.80
CA ARG A 85 -14.49 22.80 13.06
C ARG A 85 -15.29 23.42 14.19
N ASP A 86 -14.63 23.77 15.30
CA ASP A 86 -15.27 24.37 16.47
C ASP A 86 -15.82 25.78 16.20
N ARG A 87 -15.30 26.47 15.18
CA ARG A 87 -15.81 27.77 14.71
C ARG A 87 -16.97 27.66 13.72
N GLY A 88 -17.45 26.47 13.39
CA GLY A 88 -18.54 26.26 12.43
C GLY A 88 -18.18 26.60 10.98
N GLN A 89 -16.88 26.76 10.67
CA GLN A 89 -16.39 27.14 9.34
C GLN A 89 -16.47 26.00 8.30
N CYS A 90 -16.99 24.83 8.69
CA CYS A 90 -17.24 23.70 7.81
C CYS A 90 -18.58 23.75 7.07
N SER A 91 -19.34 24.84 7.18
CA SER A 91 -20.56 25.08 6.41
C SER A 91 -20.34 26.25 5.43
N GLY A 92 -20.22 25.96 4.13
CA GLY A 92 -20.01 26.96 3.08
C GLY A 92 -19.70 26.35 1.71
N GLU A 93 -19.79 27.17 0.64
CA GLU A 93 -19.58 26.76 -0.78
C GLU A 93 -18.12 26.39 -1.11
N ALA A 94 -17.18 26.76 -0.24
CA ALA A 94 -15.77 26.39 -0.31
C ALA A 94 -15.26 26.03 1.10
N PRO A 95 -15.56 24.83 1.62
CA PRO A 95 -15.07 24.42 2.93
C PRO A 95 -13.54 24.48 2.95
N ALA A 96 -12.97 24.93 4.07
CA ALA A 96 -11.53 24.80 4.31
C ALA A 96 -11.10 23.33 4.08
N PRO A 97 -9.85 23.05 3.68
CA PRO A 97 -9.39 21.68 3.40
C PRO A 97 -9.72 20.68 4.52
N CYS A 98 -9.68 21.16 5.76
CA CYS A 98 -10.03 20.44 6.99
C CYS A 98 -11.52 20.11 7.19
N CYS A 99 -12.41 20.67 6.36
CA CYS A 99 -13.86 20.53 6.46
C CYS A 99 -14.45 19.63 5.38
N LYS A 100 -13.63 19.12 4.46
CA LYS A 100 -13.99 17.91 3.73
C LYS A 100 -13.92 16.79 4.78
N ASN A 101 -15.05 16.12 5.03
CA ASN A 101 -15.13 14.94 5.90
C ASN A 101 -14.37 13.76 5.29
N GLU A 102 -13.09 13.93 4.99
CA GLU A 102 -12.14 12.83 4.83
C GLU A 102 -11.43 12.58 6.16
N GLY A 103 -12.18 12.70 7.27
CA GLY A 103 -11.71 12.23 8.56
C GLY A 103 -11.28 10.77 8.43
N LEU A 104 -10.28 10.38 9.22
CA LEU A 104 -9.77 9.02 9.30
C LEU A 104 -10.94 8.03 9.19
N VAL A 105 -10.96 7.22 8.13
CA VAL A 105 -12.02 6.21 7.94
C VAL A 105 -11.81 5.17 9.03
N GLN A 106 -12.57 5.28 10.11
CA GLN A 106 -12.44 4.44 11.29
C GLN A 106 -13.13 3.10 11.03
N LEU A 107 -12.37 2.01 11.19
CA LEU A 107 -12.88 0.64 11.14
C LEU A 107 -13.34 0.18 12.52
N ALA A 108 -12.54 0.50 13.55
CA ALA A 108 -12.86 0.12 14.92
C ALA A 108 -12.35 1.16 15.91
N SER A 109 -12.98 1.24 17.09
CA SER A 109 -12.43 1.97 18.23
C SER A 109 -12.77 1.31 19.56
N TYR A 110 -12.03 1.67 20.60
CA TYR A 110 -12.27 1.25 21.98
C TYR A 110 -11.91 2.36 22.97
N ASP A 111 -12.77 2.58 23.96
CA ASP A 111 -12.50 3.43 25.12
C ASP A 111 -12.62 2.64 26.41
N GLY A 112 -11.49 2.34 27.03
CA GLY A 112 -11.38 1.58 28.27
C GLY A 112 -12.05 2.24 29.47
N ALA A 113 -12.24 3.57 29.46
CA ALA A 113 -12.92 4.27 30.54
C ALA A 113 -14.41 3.91 30.58
N THR A 114 -15.02 3.69 29.42
CA THR A 114 -16.43 3.32 29.27
C THR A 114 -16.64 1.84 28.97
N GLY A 115 -15.59 1.12 28.58
CA GLY A 115 -15.64 -0.26 28.10
C GLY A 115 -16.37 -0.41 26.76
N LYS A 116 -16.56 0.69 26.02
CA LYS A 116 -17.28 0.68 24.74
C LYS A 116 -16.33 0.39 23.59
N ALA A 117 -16.79 -0.44 22.66
CA ALA A 117 -16.17 -0.68 21.37
C ALA A 117 -17.16 -0.36 20.25
N GLU A 118 -16.65 0.13 19.13
CA GLU A 118 -17.42 0.40 17.90
C GLU A 118 -16.72 -0.28 16.71
N GLY A 119 -17.49 -0.89 15.80
CA GLY A 119 -16.98 -1.57 14.59
C GLY A 119 -16.19 -2.86 14.84
N ALA A 120 -16.09 -3.29 16.10
CA ALA A 120 -15.44 -4.52 16.50
C ALA A 120 -15.91 -4.98 17.88
N SER A 121 -15.75 -6.28 18.15
CA SER A 121 -15.68 -6.80 19.51
C SER A 121 -14.23 -6.78 20.03
N VAL A 122 -14.05 -6.41 21.29
CA VAL A 122 -12.72 -6.20 21.90
C VAL A 122 -12.61 -6.97 23.20
N GLU A 123 -11.59 -7.83 23.30
CA GLU A 123 -11.23 -8.58 24.51
C GLU A 123 -9.91 -8.02 25.06
N VAL A 124 -9.94 -7.48 26.28
CA VAL A 124 -8.76 -6.85 26.92
C VAL A 124 -8.20 -7.76 28.03
N ALA A 125 -6.99 -8.27 27.81
CA ALA A 125 -6.16 -8.98 28.80
C ALA A 125 -5.17 -8.01 29.49
N GLU A 126 -4.27 -8.52 30.32
CA GLU A 126 -3.31 -7.68 31.07
C GLU A 126 -2.24 -7.04 30.17
N GLN A 127 -1.79 -7.76 29.13
CA GLN A 127 -0.72 -7.33 28.22
C GLN A 127 -1.12 -7.50 26.74
N ALA A 128 -2.40 -7.74 26.47
CA ALA A 128 -2.88 -7.98 25.12
C ALA A 128 -4.30 -7.50 24.92
N VAL A 129 -4.60 -7.09 23.70
CA VAL A 129 -5.94 -6.71 23.25
C VAL A 129 -6.24 -7.49 21.98
N THR A 130 -7.33 -8.24 21.98
CA THR A 130 -7.81 -8.96 20.79
C THR A 130 -9.00 -8.21 20.21
N ILE A 131 -8.92 -7.88 18.92
CA ILE A 131 -9.89 -7.09 18.17
C ILE A 131 -10.48 -7.99 17.08
N ARG A 132 -11.80 -8.18 17.08
CA ARG A 132 -12.51 -8.90 16.01
C ARG A 132 -13.46 -7.92 15.33
N PHE A 133 -13.14 -7.57 14.09
CA PHE A 133 -13.89 -6.58 13.33
C PHE A 133 -15.29 -7.09 12.98
N ASP A 134 -16.28 -6.20 13.04
CA ASP A 134 -17.64 -6.52 12.59
C ASP A 134 -17.66 -6.67 11.06
N ASP A 135 -16.92 -5.80 10.36
CA ASP A 135 -16.63 -5.88 8.93
C ASP A 135 -15.16 -6.21 8.73
N SER A 136 -14.87 -7.30 8.02
CA SER A 136 -13.49 -7.71 7.76
C SER A 136 -12.71 -6.60 7.02
N PRO A 137 -11.53 -6.20 7.52
CA PRO A 137 -10.60 -5.39 6.76
C PRO A 137 -10.35 -5.96 5.35
N LYS A 138 -9.90 -5.10 4.46
CA LYS A 138 -9.57 -5.44 3.09
C LYS A 138 -8.09 -5.78 2.99
N ILE A 139 -7.75 -6.78 2.18
CA ILE A 139 -6.35 -7.06 1.84
C ILE A 139 -5.80 -5.85 1.07
N ALA A 140 -4.50 -5.58 1.21
CA ALA A 140 -3.80 -4.53 0.48
C ALA A 140 -4.23 -3.09 0.75
N VAL A 141 -5.16 -2.89 1.67
CA VAL A 141 -5.46 -1.57 2.20
C VAL A 141 -4.53 -1.34 3.39
N PRO A 142 -3.70 -0.28 3.38
CA PRO A 142 -2.91 0.05 4.56
C PRO A 142 -3.86 0.42 5.69
N TYR A 143 -3.52 0.04 6.91
CA TYR A 143 -4.24 0.38 8.13
C TYR A 143 -3.29 0.92 9.17
N LEU A 144 -3.85 1.72 10.08
CA LEU A 144 -3.13 2.24 11.22
C LEU A 144 -3.91 1.95 12.49
N VAL A 145 -3.25 1.29 13.45
CA VAL A 145 -3.71 1.27 14.84
C VAL A 145 -3.10 2.48 15.53
N VAL A 146 -3.97 3.35 16.03
CA VAL A 146 -3.58 4.48 16.86
C VAL A 146 -3.94 4.13 18.29
N VAL A 147 -2.93 3.97 19.14
CA VAL A 147 -3.11 3.93 20.59
C VAL A 147 -2.95 5.37 21.09
N GLU A 148 -4.00 5.93 21.67
CA GLU A 148 -4.01 7.32 22.11
C GLU A 148 -3.03 7.53 23.28
N SER A 149 -2.60 8.78 23.49
CA SER A 149 -1.84 9.13 24.69
C SER A 149 -2.68 8.92 25.95
N GLY A 150 -2.01 8.87 27.10
CA GLY A 150 -2.66 8.59 28.38
C GLY A 150 -2.75 7.11 28.77
N LEU A 151 -2.20 6.18 27.98
CA LEU A 151 -2.08 4.77 28.38
C LEU A 151 -1.14 4.66 29.59
N GLU A 152 -1.65 4.12 30.68
CA GLU A 152 -0.99 4.04 31.98
C GLU A 152 -0.61 2.59 32.31
N GLY A 153 0.67 2.36 32.64
CA GLY A 153 1.17 1.11 33.18
C GLY A 153 0.66 0.85 34.62
N LEU A 154 0.89 -0.35 35.14
CA LEU A 154 0.52 -0.63 36.54
C LEU A 154 1.35 0.16 37.57
N GLU A 155 2.54 0.62 37.18
CA GLU A 155 3.43 1.44 38.02
C GLU A 155 3.12 2.95 37.94
N GLY A 156 2.10 3.35 37.16
CA GLY A 156 1.65 4.74 37.01
C GLY A 156 2.34 5.52 35.89
N ASN A 157 3.33 4.93 35.21
CA ASN A 157 3.97 5.52 34.05
C ASN A 157 2.97 5.64 32.88
N THR A 158 2.90 6.83 32.27
CA THR A 158 1.88 7.15 31.27
C THR A 158 2.51 7.53 29.94
N THR A 159 1.96 7.02 28.83
CA THR A 159 2.37 7.41 27.49
C THR A 159 2.00 8.87 27.22
N LEU A 160 2.99 9.72 26.93
CA LEU A 160 2.76 11.15 26.64
C LEU A 160 2.34 11.40 25.18
N VAL A 161 2.78 10.52 24.28
CA VAL A 161 2.50 10.60 22.85
C VAL A 161 1.67 9.39 22.42
N ARG A 162 0.85 9.58 21.39
CA ARG A 162 0.15 8.47 20.75
C ARG A 162 1.13 7.55 20.04
N GLN A 163 0.80 6.26 20.03
CA GLN A 163 1.57 5.25 19.31
C GLN A 163 0.82 4.90 18.03
N ARG A 164 1.58 4.69 16.96
CA ARG A 164 1.09 4.45 15.61
C ARG A 164 1.69 3.14 15.12
N LEU A 165 0.83 2.17 14.85
CA LEU A 165 1.24 0.85 14.38
C LEU A 165 0.62 0.61 13.01
N GLU A 166 1.45 0.73 11.98
CA GLU A 166 1.05 0.47 10.61
C GLU A 166 0.96 -1.03 10.35
N PHE A 167 -0.09 -1.45 9.65
CA PHE A 167 -0.20 -2.82 9.19
C PHE A 167 -1.04 -2.94 7.92
N THR A 168 -0.81 -4.01 7.17
CA THR A 168 -1.60 -4.43 6.03
C THR A 168 -1.73 -5.96 6.07
N TYR A 169 -2.94 -6.48 5.87
CA TYR A 169 -3.12 -7.93 5.71
C TYR A 169 -2.49 -8.37 4.38
N ARG A 170 -1.62 -9.37 4.43
CA ARG A 170 -1.04 -9.94 3.21
C ARG A 170 -1.83 -11.18 2.76
N ALA A 171 -2.25 -11.21 1.49
CA ALA A 171 -2.67 -12.45 0.84
C ALA A 171 -1.42 -13.30 0.57
N PHE A 172 -1.13 -14.25 1.45
CA PHE A 172 0.00 -15.17 1.26
C PHE A 172 -0.40 -16.59 0.89
N LEU A 173 -1.64 -16.99 1.13
CA LEU A 173 -2.02 -18.37 0.94
C LEU A 173 -2.63 -18.55 -0.45
N PRO A 174 -1.93 -19.24 -1.38
CA PRO A 174 -2.57 -19.72 -2.59
C PRO A 174 -3.85 -20.48 -2.25
N GLY A 175 -4.90 -20.25 -3.02
CA GLY A 175 -6.16 -20.96 -2.88
C GLY A 175 -6.96 -20.93 -4.17
N PRO A 176 -8.07 -21.68 -4.26
CA PRO A 176 -8.92 -21.62 -5.43
C PRO A 176 -9.24 -20.17 -5.82
N SER A 177 -9.05 -19.86 -7.09
CA SER A 177 -9.18 -18.50 -7.61
C SER A 177 -10.04 -18.48 -8.86
N SER A 178 -10.94 -17.51 -8.90
CA SER A 178 -11.80 -17.21 -10.03
C SER A 178 -11.19 -16.19 -10.99
N LEU A 179 -9.98 -15.67 -10.69
CA LEU A 179 -9.23 -14.77 -11.57
C LEU A 179 -8.90 -15.47 -12.90
N PRO A 180 -9.32 -14.93 -14.06
CA PRO A 180 -9.07 -15.58 -15.34
C PRO A 180 -7.61 -15.43 -15.79
N THR A 181 -7.15 -16.40 -16.58
CA THR A 181 -5.95 -16.24 -17.40
C THR A 181 -6.26 -15.28 -18.55
N GLY A 182 -5.36 -14.35 -18.85
CA GLY A 182 -5.55 -13.41 -19.96
C GLY A 182 -4.72 -12.13 -19.85
N PRO A 183 -5.01 -11.14 -20.71
CA PRO A 183 -4.33 -9.85 -20.72
C PRO A 183 -4.88 -8.91 -19.63
N TYR A 184 -3.96 -8.18 -19.00
CA TYR A 184 -4.22 -7.21 -17.95
C TYR A 184 -3.40 -5.94 -18.19
N PHE A 185 -3.93 -4.83 -17.68
CA PHE A 185 -3.21 -3.58 -17.56
C PHE A 185 -3.11 -3.19 -16.08
N PHE A 186 -1.91 -2.76 -15.65
CA PHE A 186 -1.62 -2.34 -14.30
C PHE A 186 -1.07 -0.92 -14.28
N LEU A 187 -1.48 -0.17 -13.27
CA LEU A 187 -0.97 1.15 -12.94
C LEU A 187 -0.38 1.10 -11.54
N PHE A 188 0.93 1.27 -11.45
CA PHE A 188 1.66 1.42 -10.20
C PHE A 188 1.98 2.90 -10.02
N ASP A 189 1.53 3.48 -8.93
CA ASP A 189 1.85 4.86 -8.57
C ASP A 189 2.67 4.88 -7.28
N ILE A 190 3.97 5.16 -7.40
CA ILE A 190 4.91 5.14 -6.28
C ILE A 190 5.07 6.58 -5.78
N ALA A 191 4.57 6.86 -4.59
CA ALA A 191 4.61 8.17 -3.94
C ALA A 191 4.59 7.93 -2.43
N PRO A 192 5.72 8.11 -1.72
CA PRO A 192 6.55 9.32 -1.81
C PRO A 192 8.00 9.06 -2.32
N PRO A 193 8.86 10.09 -2.42
CA PRO A 193 10.28 9.96 -2.80
C PRO A 193 10.98 8.80 -2.05
N PRO A 194 12.01 8.17 -2.64
CA PRO A 194 12.89 8.66 -3.72
C PRO A 194 12.41 8.36 -5.15
N LEU A 195 11.41 7.49 -5.30
CA LEU A 195 11.05 6.86 -6.57
C LEU A 195 9.68 7.34 -7.05
N GLN A 196 9.51 8.66 -7.17
CA GLN A 196 8.25 9.24 -7.65
C GLN A 196 8.05 8.90 -9.14
N GLN A 197 7.44 7.76 -9.40
CA GLN A 197 7.30 7.17 -10.72
C GLN A 197 5.94 6.49 -10.84
N GLN A 198 5.39 6.57 -12.05
CA GLN A 198 4.19 5.85 -12.42
C GLN A 198 4.54 4.78 -13.45
N LEU A 199 4.47 3.50 -13.04
CA LEU A 199 4.68 2.38 -13.95
C LEU A 199 3.33 1.99 -14.57
N ARG A 200 3.32 1.86 -15.89
CA ARG A 200 2.17 1.46 -16.69
C ARG A 200 2.56 0.15 -17.32
N LEU A 201 1.87 -0.92 -16.98
CA LEU A 201 2.32 -2.27 -17.32
C LEU A 201 1.22 -3.00 -18.07
N TYR A 202 1.57 -3.55 -19.22
CA TYR A 202 0.81 -4.64 -19.82
C TYR A 202 1.36 -5.96 -19.34
N ALA A 203 0.49 -6.93 -19.06
CA ALA A 203 0.93 -8.29 -18.76
C ALA A 203 -0.13 -9.30 -19.18
N TRP A 204 0.33 -10.47 -19.62
CA TRP A 204 -0.51 -11.66 -19.70
C TRP A 204 -0.33 -12.48 -18.43
N LEU A 205 -1.40 -12.68 -17.67
CA LEU A 205 -1.38 -13.54 -16.49
C LEU A 205 -1.77 -14.98 -16.86
N ASN A 206 -0.90 -15.93 -16.54
CA ASN A 206 -1.23 -17.35 -16.50
C ASN A 206 -1.63 -17.71 -15.06
N VAL A 207 -2.91 -18.01 -14.85
CA VAL A 207 -3.47 -18.30 -13.52
C VAL A 207 -3.82 -19.77 -13.41
N ASP A 208 -3.26 -20.46 -12.42
CA ASP A 208 -3.74 -21.78 -11.99
C ASP A 208 -4.92 -21.59 -11.03
N ALA A 209 -6.14 -21.78 -11.55
CA ALA A 209 -7.36 -21.60 -10.77
C ALA A 209 -7.51 -22.56 -9.59
N GLN A 210 -6.83 -23.72 -9.59
CA GLN A 210 -6.91 -24.69 -8.49
C GLN A 210 -5.91 -24.37 -7.39
N GLN A 211 -4.67 -24.04 -7.79
CA GLN A 211 -3.60 -23.74 -6.86
C GLN A 211 -3.66 -22.29 -6.39
N GLY A 212 -4.27 -21.38 -7.13
CA GLY A 212 -4.20 -19.96 -6.81
C GLY A 212 -2.80 -19.39 -7.00
N THR A 213 -2.05 -19.91 -7.96
CA THR A 213 -0.76 -19.35 -8.35
C THR A 213 -0.92 -18.63 -9.69
N TRP A 214 -0.10 -17.61 -9.90
CA TRP A 214 -0.06 -16.93 -11.19
C TRP A 214 1.36 -16.54 -11.57
N GLU A 215 1.60 -16.46 -12.86
CA GLU A 215 2.83 -15.92 -13.46
C GLU A 215 2.45 -14.92 -14.55
N GLY A 216 3.24 -13.86 -14.70
CA GLY A 216 3.01 -12.82 -15.70
C GLY A 216 4.31 -12.19 -16.16
N LEU A 217 4.44 -11.95 -17.47
CA LEU A 217 5.51 -11.10 -18.01
C LEU A 217 4.97 -9.68 -18.15
N PHE A 218 5.52 -8.77 -17.35
CA PHE A 218 5.11 -7.38 -17.33
C PHE A 218 6.02 -6.57 -18.26
N THR A 219 5.42 -5.78 -19.15
CA THR A 219 6.10 -4.92 -20.13
C THR A 219 5.62 -3.48 -20.03
N ASP A 220 6.46 -2.54 -20.41
CA ASP A 220 6.17 -1.10 -20.34
C ASP A 220 5.03 -0.67 -21.28
N GLY A 221 4.13 0.16 -20.75
CA GLY A 221 3.05 0.83 -21.47
C GLY A 221 3.40 2.29 -21.72
N ASN A 222 3.64 2.65 -22.98
CA ASN A 222 4.11 3.98 -23.35
C ASN A 222 3.16 4.72 -24.29
N ARG A 223 3.11 6.05 -24.12
CA ARG A 223 2.52 6.98 -25.09
C ARG A 223 3.52 7.24 -26.21
N THR A 224 3.15 6.94 -27.44
CA THR A 224 4.02 7.20 -28.60
C THR A 224 3.26 7.85 -29.75
N THR A 225 4.00 8.37 -30.73
CA THR A 225 3.41 8.94 -31.95
C THR A 225 2.71 7.89 -32.82
N ALA A 226 2.93 6.59 -32.59
CA ALA A 226 2.20 5.53 -33.30
C ALA A 226 0.69 5.58 -33.02
N LEU A 227 0.29 6.15 -31.88
CA LEU A 227 -1.11 6.35 -31.49
C LEU A 227 -1.79 7.50 -32.24
N ASN A 228 -1.05 8.33 -33.00
CA ASN A 228 -1.59 9.55 -33.61
C ASN A 228 -2.51 9.28 -34.81
N ASP A 229 -2.42 8.09 -35.41
CA ASP A 229 -3.24 7.71 -36.57
C ASP A 229 -4.61 7.13 -36.16
N ARG A 230 -4.92 7.06 -34.86
CA ARG A 230 -6.17 6.50 -34.36
C ARG A 230 -7.38 7.38 -34.69
N PRO A 231 -8.55 6.79 -34.97
CA PRO A 231 -9.79 7.54 -35.09
C PRO A 231 -10.06 8.40 -33.84
N GLY A 232 -10.35 9.68 -34.03
CA GLY A 232 -10.64 10.63 -32.95
C GLY A 232 -9.45 11.45 -32.47
N CYS A 233 -8.22 11.14 -32.92
CA CYS A 233 -7.05 11.94 -32.58
C CYS A 233 -7.10 13.35 -33.19
N PRO A 234 -6.65 14.38 -32.46
CA PRO A 234 -6.44 15.70 -33.04
C PRO A 234 -5.41 15.66 -34.18
N ALA A 235 -5.58 16.50 -35.18
CA ALA A 235 -4.60 16.64 -36.26
C ALA A 235 -3.25 17.13 -35.72
N ASP A 236 -2.16 16.65 -36.31
CA ASP A 236 -0.78 17.10 -36.06
C ASP A 236 -0.30 16.97 -34.59
N CYS A 237 -0.61 15.87 -33.91
CA CYS A 237 -0.11 15.68 -32.53
C CYS A 237 1.41 15.54 -32.40
N ALA A 238 2.18 15.27 -33.46
CA ALA A 238 3.63 15.12 -33.34
C ALA A 238 4.31 16.43 -32.84
N PRO A 239 5.28 16.37 -31.91
CA PRO A 239 5.95 15.18 -31.35
C PRO A 239 5.26 14.56 -30.12
N ASN A 240 4.09 15.06 -29.75
CA ASN A 240 3.25 14.52 -28.69
C ASN A 240 2.52 13.25 -29.15
N ALA A 241 1.91 12.56 -28.19
CA ALA A 241 1.06 11.41 -28.42
C ALA A 241 -0.42 11.81 -28.31
N CYS A 242 -1.26 11.14 -29.07
CA CYS A 242 -2.70 11.26 -28.96
C CYS A 242 -3.22 10.58 -27.69
N GLN A 243 -4.00 11.32 -26.91
CA GLN A 243 -4.81 10.85 -25.80
C GLN A 243 -6.28 10.97 -26.20
N LEU A 244 -7.08 9.92 -25.97
CA LEU A 244 -8.52 9.92 -26.25
C LEU A 244 -9.36 9.97 -24.97
N PHE A 245 -8.85 9.45 -23.86
CA PHE A 245 -9.53 9.46 -22.57
C PHE A 245 -8.88 10.46 -21.60
N PRO A 246 -9.63 11.26 -20.81
CA PRO A 246 -11.10 11.36 -20.82
C PRO A 246 -11.63 12.18 -22.01
N ALA A 247 -10.76 12.88 -22.74
CA ALA A 247 -11.11 13.61 -23.95
C ALA A 247 -9.93 13.66 -24.94
N PRO A 248 -10.20 13.79 -26.25
CA PRO A 248 -9.17 13.93 -27.28
C PRO A 248 -8.22 15.12 -27.04
N ALA A 249 -6.93 14.85 -26.93
CA ALA A 249 -5.87 15.84 -26.77
C ALA A 249 -4.51 15.34 -27.28
N CYS A 250 -3.60 16.26 -27.59
CA CYS A 250 -2.19 15.93 -27.81
C CYS A 250 -1.42 16.15 -26.51
N VAL A 251 -0.84 15.10 -25.94
CA VAL A 251 -0.13 15.15 -24.65
C VAL A 251 1.30 14.66 -24.77
N LYS A 252 2.18 15.23 -23.94
CA LYS A 252 3.57 14.78 -23.88
C LYS A 252 3.60 13.29 -23.50
N PRO A 253 4.49 12.47 -24.10
CA PRO A 253 4.65 11.06 -23.71
C PRO A 253 4.91 10.84 -22.22
N SER A 254 5.57 11.80 -21.56
CA SER A 254 5.89 11.77 -20.14
C SER A 254 4.73 12.17 -19.21
N THR A 255 3.57 12.58 -19.76
CA THR A 255 2.41 12.92 -18.94
C THR A 255 1.91 11.67 -18.21
N ASN A 256 1.70 11.78 -16.89
CA ASN A 256 1.12 10.70 -16.10
C ASN A 256 -0.28 10.34 -16.59
N MET A 257 -0.64 9.09 -16.39
CA MET A 257 -2.00 8.57 -16.50
C MET A 257 -2.83 9.11 -15.34
N GLY A 258 -4.02 9.63 -15.60
CA GLY A 258 -4.94 10.10 -14.57
C GLY A 258 -5.79 8.99 -13.94
N SER A 259 -6.11 7.95 -14.70
CA SER A 259 -6.87 6.78 -14.22
C SER A 259 -6.57 5.54 -15.06
N ILE A 260 -6.81 4.34 -14.53
CA ILE A 260 -6.60 3.06 -15.23
C ILE A 260 -7.38 2.97 -16.57
N ASP A 261 -8.44 3.75 -16.73
CA ASP A 261 -9.30 3.75 -17.92
C ASP A 261 -8.65 4.39 -19.15
N GLU A 262 -7.53 5.09 -18.96
CA GLU A 262 -6.69 5.60 -20.06
C GLU A 262 -5.83 4.51 -20.71
N PHE A 263 -5.99 3.21 -20.40
CA PHE A 263 -5.07 2.16 -20.84
C PHE A 263 -4.84 2.17 -22.36
N GLN A 264 -5.91 2.38 -23.13
CA GLN A 264 -5.87 2.47 -24.60
C GLN A 264 -4.96 3.59 -25.12
N ASP A 265 -4.64 4.61 -24.31
CA ASP A 265 -3.70 5.68 -24.67
C ASP A 265 -2.23 5.29 -24.46
N PHE A 266 -1.96 4.02 -24.17
CA PHE A 266 -0.63 3.45 -24.02
C PHE A 266 -0.52 2.19 -24.87
N ILE A 267 0.66 1.94 -25.43
CA ILE A 267 0.96 0.70 -26.15
C ILE A 267 2.04 -0.11 -25.41
N PRO A 268 1.95 -1.45 -25.43
CA PRO A 268 3.03 -2.31 -24.95
C PRO A 268 4.29 -2.11 -25.79
N ILE A 269 5.42 -1.97 -25.10
CA ILE A 269 6.77 -1.89 -25.69
C ILE A 269 7.67 -2.83 -24.90
N LYS A 270 8.41 -3.69 -25.60
CA LYS A 270 9.39 -4.58 -24.99
C LYS A 270 10.81 -4.11 -25.29
N ASP A 271 11.75 -4.51 -24.43
CA ASP A 271 13.19 -4.57 -24.71
C ASP A 271 13.85 -3.30 -25.28
N ARG A 272 13.35 -2.11 -24.92
CA ARG A 272 14.14 -0.91 -25.15
C ARG A 272 15.28 -0.83 -24.13
N PRO A 273 16.41 -0.19 -24.47
CA PRO A 273 17.46 0.13 -23.50
C PRO A 273 16.97 1.04 -22.35
N VAL A 274 15.71 1.49 -22.41
CA VAL A 274 15.01 2.32 -21.45
C VAL A 274 13.62 1.72 -21.26
N GLY A 275 13.18 1.56 -20.02
CA GLY A 275 11.89 0.99 -19.65
C GLY A 275 12.05 -0.07 -18.57
N TYR A 276 11.08 -0.97 -18.51
CA TYR A 276 11.06 -2.10 -17.59
C TYR A 276 10.39 -3.30 -18.26
N THR A 277 10.96 -4.47 -18.01
CA THR A 277 10.34 -5.77 -18.33
C THR A 277 10.77 -6.73 -17.25
N PHE A 278 9.81 -7.40 -16.62
CA PHE A 278 10.10 -8.32 -15.53
C PHE A 278 9.07 -9.44 -15.46
N LEU A 279 9.52 -10.61 -15.02
CA LEU A 279 8.65 -11.72 -14.68
C LEU A 279 8.15 -11.50 -13.26
N GLY A 280 6.83 -11.44 -13.10
CA GLY A 280 6.16 -11.50 -11.81
C GLY A 280 5.53 -12.86 -11.61
N ALA A 281 5.55 -13.33 -10.37
CA ALA A 281 4.80 -14.51 -9.96
C ALA A 281 4.17 -14.24 -8.61
N GLY A 282 3.06 -14.89 -8.33
CA GLY A 282 2.36 -14.64 -7.09
C GLY A 282 1.24 -15.62 -6.78
N TYR A 283 0.44 -15.20 -5.82
CA TYR A 283 -0.68 -15.95 -5.30
C TYR A 283 -1.97 -15.19 -5.53
N THR A 284 -3.05 -15.95 -5.61
CA THR A 284 -4.41 -15.45 -5.67
C THR A 284 -5.33 -16.43 -4.95
N ALA A 285 -6.41 -15.92 -4.35
CA ALA A 285 -7.40 -16.74 -3.68
C ALA A 285 -8.75 -16.00 -3.61
N ASP A 286 -9.84 -16.70 -3.84
CA ASP A 286 -11.18 -16.16 -3.64
C ASP A 286 -11.44 -15.96 -2.15
N LEU A 287 -11.98 -14.79 -1.81
CA LEU A 287 -12.28 -14.37 -0.44
C LEU A 287 -13.77 -14.53 -0.15
N PRO A 288 -14.16 -14.70 1.14
CA PRO A 288 -15.57 -14.88 1.51
C PRO A 288 -16.49 -13.70 1.13
N ASP A 289 -15.93 -12.51 0.91
CA ASP A 289 -16.68 -11.32 0.51
C ASP A 289 -16.95 -11.23 -1.00
N GLY A 290 -16.60 -12.28 -1.76
CA GLY A 290 -16.78 -12.36 -3.21
C GLY A 290 -15.72 -11.61 -4.02
N THR A 291 -14.70 -11.05 -3.37
CA THR A 291 -13.50 -10.55 -4.06
C THR A 291 -12.45 -11.65 -4.15
N THR A 292 -11.44 -11.43 -4.98
CA THR A 292 -10.27 -12.31 -5.10
C THR A 292 -9.05 -11.53 -4.60
N GLY A 293 -8.33 -12.06 -3.63
CA GLY A 293 -7.03 -11.52 -3.22
C GLY A 293 -5.98 -11.82 -4.28
N ILE A 294 -5.06 -10.89 -4.49
CA ILE A 294 -3.83 -11.10 -5.27
C ILE A 294 -2.63 -10.65 -4.45
N GLY A 295 -1.53 -11.37 -4.55
CA GLY A 295 -0.30 -11.07 -3.81
C GLY A 295 0.93 -11.64 -4.50
N THR A 296 2.10 -11.21 -4.06
CA THR A 296 3.39 -11.73 -4.53
C THR A 296 4.31 -12.04 -3.34
N PRO A 297 5.19 -13.05 -3.42
CA PRO A 297 6.39 -13.05 -2.61
C PRO A 297 7.28 -11.84 -2.99
N PRO A 298 8.22 -11.41 -2.13
CA PRO A 298 9.17 -10.36 -2.49
C PRO A 298 9.93 -10.70 -3.77
N PHE A 299 10.00 -9.74 -4.71
CA PHE A 299 10.72 -9.89 -5.97
C PHE A 299 11.37 -8.57 -6.41
N PRO A 300 12.47 -8.60 -7.19
CA PRO A 300 13.09 -7.38 -7.68
C PRO A 300 12.39 -6.84 -8.93
N ILE A 301 12.33 -5.52 -9.07
CA ILE A 301 11.97 -4.83 -10.31
C ILE A 301 13.15 -3.98 -10.74
N ASP A 302 13.60 -4.15 -11.99
CA ASP A 302 14.62 -3.33 -12.61
C ASP A 302 13.98 -2.33 -13.58
N ILE A 303 14.26 -1.05 -13.35
CA ILE A 303 13.82 0.08 -14.16
C ILE A 303 15.06 0.76 -14.73
N VAL A 304 15.12 0.92 -16.05
CA VAL A 304 16.19 1.66 -16.72
C VAL A 304 15.63 2.96 -17.28
N ILE A 305 16.17 4.09 -16.86
CA ILE A 305 15.73 5.42 -17.29
C ILE A 305 16.84 6.12 -18.09
N GLY A 306 16.49 6.71 -19.23
CA GLY A 306 17.38 7.52 -20.07
C GLY A 306 18.17 6.71 -21.11
N SER A 307 18.45 7.32 -22.26
CA SER A 307 19.13 6.67 -23.39
C SER A 307 20.62 6.38 -23.12
N GLY A 308 21.11 5.21 -23.52
CA GLY A 308 22.54 4.84 -23.43
C GLY A 308 22.88 4.17 -22.10
N ASN A 309 23.83 4.73 -21.34
CA ASN A 309 24.15 4.31 -19.97
C ASN A 309 23.08 4.83 -18.99
N GLY A 310 21.82 4.46 -19.21
CA GLY A 310 20.69 4.92 -18.41
C GLY A 310 20.90 4.70 -16.91
N VAL A 311 20.20 5.50 -16.10
CA VAL A 311 20.16 5.30 -14.65
C VAL A 311 19.38 4.02 -14.39
N ARG A 312 20.03 3.03 -13.77
CA ARG A 312 19.34 1.81 -13.32
C ARG A 312 18.81 2.05 -11.92
N ILE A 313 17.51 1.87 -11.78
CA ILE A 313 16.81 1.86 -10.51
C ILE A 313 16.35 0.43 -10.26
N THR A 314 16.80 -0.18 -9.17
CA THR A 314 16.37 -1.51 -8.76
C THR A 314 15.52 -1.38 -7.51
N ALA A 315 14.24 -1.74 -7.61
CA ALA A 315 13.35 -1.92 -6.48
C ALA A 315 13.54 -3.35 -5.95
N VAL A 316 14.16 -3.48 -4.78
CA VAL A 316 14.48 -4.75 -4.14
C VAL A 316 13.37 -5.11 -3.15
N ASP A 317 13.06 -6.40 -3.10
CA ASP A 317 12.00 -6.96 -2.24
C ASP A 317 10.65 -6.26 -2.44
N THR A 318 10.29 -6.04 -3.71
CA THR A 318 8.98 -5.51 -4.06
C THR A 318 7.91 -6.53 -3.72
N VAL A 319 6.90 -6.10 -2.99
CA VAL A 319 5.73 -6.89 -2.67
C VAL A 319 4.51 -6.15 -3.21
N ILE A 320 3.79 -6.83 -4.07
CA ILE A 320 2.47 -6.43 -4.55
C ILE A 320 1.44 -7.19 -3.76
N ILE A 321 0.41 -6.48 -3.33
CA ILE A 321 -0.84 -7.05 -2.81
C ILE A 321 -2.02 -6.26 -3.35
N GLY A 322 -3.15 -6.92 -3.57
CA GLY A 322 -4.37 -6.29 -4.07
C GLY A 322 -5.61 -7.13 -3.80
N GLN A 323 -6.75 -6.53 -4.13
CA GLN A 323 -8.02 -7.23 -4.27
C GLN A 323 -8.62 -6.89 -5.62
N ILE A 324 -9.26 -7.88 -6.24
CA ILE A 324 -9.88 -7.78 -7.54
C ILE A 324 -11.30 -8.34 -7.48
N SER A 325 -12.22 -7.73 -8.20
CA SER A 325 -13.58 -8.23 -8.37
C SER A 325 -14.07 -7.94 -9.77
N GLN A 326 -15.12 -8.65 -10.18
CA GLN A 326 -15.77 -8.41 -11.45
C GLN A 326 -16.72 -7.21 -11.33
N ASP A 327 -16.59 -6.23 -12.22
CA ASP A 327 -17.52 -5.11 -12.32
C ASP A 327 -18.77 -5.48 -13.14
N ASN A 328 -19.72 -4.54 -13.23
CA ASN A 328 -20.98 -4.75 -13.93
C ASN A 328 -20.84 -5.02 -15.44
N SER A 329 -19.68 -4.71 -16.04
CA SER A 329 -19.38 -5.02 -17.44
C SER A 329 -18.78 -6.41 -17.63
N GLY A 330 -18.59 -7.16 -16.55
CA GLY A 330 -17.90 -8.44 -16.57
C GLY A 330 -16.38 -8.31 -16.55
N ARG A 331 -15.84 -7.10 -16.37
CA ARG A 331 -14.40 -6.85 -16.33
C ARG A 331 -13.88 -7.06 -14.92
N TRP A 332 -12.74 -7.72 -14.80
CA TRP A 332 -12.05 -7.81 -13.53
C TRP A 332 -11.28 -6.51 -13.27
N ARG A 333 -11.55 -5.87 -12.13
CA ARG A 333 -10.90 -4.64 -11.69
C ARG A 333 -10.47 -4.73 -10.25
N GLY A 334 -9.35 -4.12 -9.94
CA GLY A 334 -8.79 -4.20 -8.61
C GLY A 334 -7.95 -3.01 -8.24
N SER A 335 -7.71 -2.93 -6.94
CA SER A 335 -6.82 -1.96 -6.33
C SER A 335 -5.97 -2.65 -5.28
N GLY A 336 -4.83 -2.06 -4.96
CA GLY A 336 -3.93 -2.60 -3.97
C GLY A 336 -2.79 -1.65 -3.63
N SER A 337 -1.72 -2.23 -3.13
CA SER A 337 -0.51 -1.52 -2.78
C SER A 337 0.72 -2.28 -3.24
N ALA A 338 1.77 -1.52 -3.49
CA ALA A 338 3.10 -2.02 -3.70
C ALA A 338 3.99 -1.48 -2.59
N THR A 339 4.78 -2.34 -1.96
CA THR A 339 5.83 -1.92 -1.03
C THR A 339 7.16 -2.32 -1.60
N ILE A 340 8.13 -1.41 -1.53
CA ILE A 340 9.50 -1.66 -1.96
C ILE A 340 10.36 -1.48 -0.73
N ALA A 341 10.96 -2.58 -0.25
CA ALA A 341 11.76 -2.54 0.97
C ALA A 341 13.03 -1.71 0.79
N LYS A 342 13.58 -1.68 -0.43
CA LYS A 342 14.78 -0.91 -0.74
C LYS A 342 14.79 -0.48 -2.19
N VAL A 343 15.10 0.78 -2.41
CA VAL A 343 15.34 1.32 -3.75
C VAL A 343 16.84 1.49 -3.94
N GLN A 344 17.38 1.02 -5.07
CA GLN A 344 18.78 1.21 -5.41
C GLN A 344 18.91 2.04 -6.68
N VAL A 345 19.52 3.22 -6.58
CA VAL A 345 19.85 4.06 -7.74
C VAL A 345 21.35 3.98 -7.97
N ASN A 346 21.78 3.38 -9.08
CA ASN A 346 23.21 3.17 -9.38
C ASN A 346 24.01 2.56 -8.20
N SER A 347 23.42 1.62 -7.46
CA SER A 347 23.98 0.97 -6.26
C SER A 347 23.96 1.77 -4.95
N ILE A 348 23.44 3.00 -4.95
CA ILE A 348 23.16 3.76 -3.73
C ILE A 348 21.80 3.32 -3.21
N GLY A 349 21.76 2.83 -1.96
CA GLY A 349 20.52 2.42 -1.30
C GLY A 349 19.77 3.63 -0.77
N GLU A 350 18.50 3.70 -1.07
CA GLU A 350 17.55 4.66 -0.51
C GLU A 350 16.57 3.94 0.42
N GLU A 351 15.82 4.73 1.17
CA GLU A 351 14.80 4.26 2.12
C GLU A 351 13.68 3.45 1.42
N PRO A 352 12.94 2.62 2.19
CA PRO A 352 11.74 1.96 1.69
C PRO A 352 10.74 2.96 1.10
N THR A 353 9.97 2.53 0.10
CA THR A 353 8.87 3.33 -0.45
C THR A 353 7.63 2.47 -0.64
N THR A 354 6.48 3.13 -0.75
CA THR A 354 5.20 2.48 -1.00
C THR A 354 4.51 3.15 -2.18
N GLY A 355 3.59 2.42 -2.78
CA GLY A 355 2.79 2.90 -3.89
C GLY A 355 1.41 2.28 -3.88
N THR A 356 0.53 2.87 -4.66
CA THR A 356 -0.79 2.31 -4.94
C THR A 356 -0.72 1.46 -6.20
N LEU A 357 -1.59 0.47 -6.27
CA LEU A 357 -1.78 -0.38 -7.43
C LEU A 357 -3.23 -0.25 -7.88
N SER A 358 -3.44 -0.04 -9.18
CA SER A 358 -4.72 -0.25 -9.85
C SER A 358 -4.53 -1.22 -11.01
N PHE A 359 -5.50 -2.06 -11.29
CA PHE A 359 -5.39 -3.02 -12.38
C PHE A 359 -6.75 -3.41 -12.94
N MET A 360 -6.73 -3.82 -14.21
CA MET A 360 -7.93 -4.25 -14.93
C MET A 360 -7.60 -5.36 -15.93
N SER A 361 -8.51 -6.32 -16.10
CA SER A 361 -8.46 -7.24 -17.24
C SER A 361 -8.81 -6.51 -18.53
N LEU A 362 -8.20 -6.92 -19.63
CA LEU A 362 -8.55 -6.44 -20.97
C LEU A 362 -9.42 -7.48 -21.66
N PHE A 363 -10.44 -7.03 -22.41
CA PHE A 363 -11.12 -7.92 -23.32
C PHE A 363 -10.21 -8.26 -24.51
N PRO A 364 -10.38 -9.43 -25.16
CA PRO A 364 -9.54 -9.82 -26.29
C PRO A 364 -9.47 -8.77 -27.41
N GLU A 365 -10.57 -8.09 -27.71
CA GLU A 365 -10.64 -7.03 -28.72
C GLU A 365 -9.82 -5.79 -28.34
N GLU A 366 -9.76 -5.44 -27.04
CA GLU A 366 -8.99 -4.30 -26.55
C GLU A 366 -7.50 -4.60 -26.55
N ALA A 367 -7.14 -5.84 -26.15
CA ALA A 367 -5.77 -6.34 -26.26
C ALA A 367 -5.30 -6.30 -27.72
N ALA A 368 -6.11 -6.81 -28.65
CA ALA A 368 -5.80 -6.78 -30.08
C ALA A 368 -5.68 -5.34 -30.63
N GLU A 369 -6.49 -4.40 -30.13
CA GLU A 369 -6.40 -3.00 -30.53
C GLU A 369 -5.06 -2.38 -30.10
N VAL A 370 -4.66 -2.52 -28.84
CA VAL A 370 -3.39 -1.93 -28.36
C VAL A 370 -2.17 -2.59 -29.00
N GLU A 371 -2.24 -3.90 -29.25
CA GLU A 371 -1.20 -4.65 -29.98
C GLU A 371 -1.09 -4.22 -31.44
N SER A 372 -2.16 -3.72 -32.06
CA SER A 372 -2.12 -3.25 -33.46
C SER A 372 -1.28 -1.99 -33.66
N TYR A 373 -1.02 -1.23 -32.58
CA TYR A 373 -0.16 -0.04 -32.58
C TYR A 373 1.19 -0.25 -31.88
N GLY A 374 1.36 -1.38 -31.19
CA GLY A 374 2.52 -1.69 -30.36
C GLY A 374 3.05 -3.09 -30.60
N GLU A 375 3.65 -3.66 -29.56
CA GLU A 375 4.09 -5.04 -29.55
C GLU A 375 3.03 -5.98 -28.98
N PRO A 376 3.17 -7.31 -29.11
CA PRO A 376 2.27 -8.25 -28.44
C PRO A 376 2.30 -8.10 -26.91
N ILE A 377 1.20 -8.41 -26.23
CA ILE A 377 1.20 -8.65 -24.78
C ILE A 377 1.72 -10.08 -24.57
N TYR A 378 3.00 -10.18 -24.24
CA TYR A 378 3.72 -11.44 -24.19
C TYR A 378 3.23 -12.38 -23.07
N LYS A 379 3.07 -13.66 -23.40
CA LYS A 379 2.80 -14.69 -22.39
C LYS A 379 4.09 -15.12 -21.69
N PRO A 380 4.03 -15.48 -20.39
CA PRO A 380 5.15 -16.13 -19.72
C PRO A 380 5.64 -17.35 -20.53
N GLY A 381 6.94 -17.39 -20.80
CA GLY A 381 7.58 -18.48 -21.53
C GLY A 381 7.51 -18.41 -23.07
N GLU A 382 6.79 -17.45 -23.65
CA GLU A 382 6.93 -17.14 -25.08
C GLU A 382 8.28 -16.43 -25.30
N VAL A 383 9.27 -17.18 -25.80
CA VAL A 383 10.56 -16.63 -26.24
C VAL A 383 10.29 -15.65 -27.38
N ASP A 384 10.90 -14.46 -27.31
CA ASP A 384 10.86 -13.55 -28.44
C ASP A 384 11.47 -14.22 -29.67
N PRO A 385 10.72 -14.43 -30.76
CA PRO A 385 11.31 -14.98 -31.97
C PRO A 385 12.36 -14.04 -32.60
N THR A 386 12.49 -12.80 -32.11
CA THR A 386 13.43 -11.79 -32.59
C THR A 386 14.60 -11.50 -31.65
N ALA A 387 14.67 -12.13 -30.47
CA ALA A 387 15.81 -12.01 -29.56
C ALA A 387 16.95 -12.98 -29.99
N GLU A 388 17.61 -12.65 -31.11
CA GLU A 388 18.96 -13.15 -31.48
C GLU A 388 19.97 -11.99 -31.55
#